data_AF-A0A498JWH9-F1
#
_entry.id   AF-A0A498JWH9-F1
#
_cell.length_a   1.000
_cell.length_b   1.000
_cell.length_c   1.000
_cell.angle_alpha   90.00
_cell.angle_beta   90.00
_cell.angle_gamma   90.00
#
_symmetry.space_group_name_H-M   'P 1'
#
loop_
_entity.id
_entity.type
_entity.pdbx_description
1 polymer ?
#
loop_
_entity_poly.entity_id
_entity_poly.type
_entity_poly.pdbx_seq_one_letter_code
_entity_poly.pdbx_strand_id
1 'polypeptide(L)' 'MAFAMHGNGEALELFEQMDKSGVYPDAVSYLAALCSCNHAGLVEDGVRLFNSMMGHDVAPNVKHYGTVVDLLG' A
#
# COMPACT_ATOMS: atom_id res chain seq x y z
N MET A 1 -12.15 12.47 -12.85
CA MET A 1 -11.96 11.51 -11.75
C MET A 1 -12.11 10.11 -12.30
N ALA A 2 -11.04 9.55 -12.87
CA ALA A 2 -11.04 8.23 -13.47
C ALA A 2 -9.97 7.39 -12.74
N PHE A 3 -10.20 6.07 -12.66
CA PHE A 3 -9.34 5.00 -12.10
C PHE A 3 -9.60 4.47 -10.68
N ALA A 4 -10.76 4.72 -10.05
CA ALA A 4 -11.07 4.10 -8.75
C ALA A 4 -11.86 2.77 -8.83
N MET A 5 -12.34 2.34 -10.01
CA MET A 5 -13.35 1.27 -10.10
C MET A 5 -12.81 -0.12 -10.52
N HIS A 6 -11.51 -0.28 -10.73
CA HIS A 6 -10.93 -1.59 -11.09
C HIS A 6 -9.51 -1.86 -10.54
N GLY A 7 -8.95 -0.93 -9.75
CA GLY A 7 -7.52 -0.93 -9.42
C GLY A 7 -7.11 -1.49 -8.06
N ASN A 8 -8.05 -1.95 -7.22
CA ASN A 8 -7.69 -2.31 -5.84
C ASN A 8 -6.85 -3.59 -5.73
N GLY A 9 -7.23 -4.66 -6.43
CA GLY A 9 -6.43 -5.89 -6.47
C GLY A 9 -5.16 -5.71 -7.30
N GLU A 10 -5.27 -4.99 -8.42
CA GLU A 10 -4.18 -4.76 -9.36
C GLU A 10 -3.03 -3.95 -8.73
N ALA A 11 -3.33 -2.95 -7.89
CA ALA A 11 -2.30 -2.17 -7.20
C ALA A 11 -1.45 -3.02 -6.24
N LEU A 12 -2.08 -3.97 -5.53
CA LEU A 12 -1.36 -4.88 -4.63
C LEU A 12 -0.55 -5.92 -5.42
N GLU A 13 -1.12 -6.49 -6.49
CA GLU A 13 -0.39 -7.42 -7.37
C GLU A 13 0.81 -6.76 -8.06
N LEU A 14 0.65 -5.51 -8.51
CA LEU A 14 1.74 -4.73 -9.09
C LEU A 14 2.81 -4.42 -8.05
N PHE A 15 2.40 -4.06 -6.82
CA PHE A 15 3.32 -3.83 -5.71
C PHE A 15 4.16 -5.08 -5.41
N GLU A 16 3.53 -6.26 -5.34
CA GLU A 16 4.23 -7.54 -5.13
C GLU A 16 5.18 -7.90 -6.29
N GLN A 17 4.87 -7.45 -7.51
CA GLN A 17 5.73 -7.65 -8.68
C GLN A 17 6.94 -6.72 -8.70
N MET A 18 6.90 -5.58 -8.01
CA MET A 18 8.03 -4.64 -7.97
C MET A 18 9.28 -5.35 -7.40
N ASP A 19 9.16 -5.98 -6.24
CA ASP A 19 10.27 -6.68 -5.58
C ASP A 19 10.80 -7.84 -6.45
N LYS A 20 9.89 -8.64 -7.03
CA LYS A 20 10.24 -9.74 -7.95
C LYS A 20 10.99 -9.27 -9.20
N SER A 21 10.77 -8.03 -9.61
CA SER A 21 11.40 -7.40 -10.78
C SER A 21 12.67 -6.63 -10.43
N GLY A 22 13.10 -6.63 -9.16
CA GLY A 22 14.24 -5.86 -8.67
C GLY A 22 13.98 -4.36 -8.57
N VAL A 23 12.71 -3.95 -8.59
CA VAL A 23 12.28 -2.57 -8.39
C VAL A 23 11.87 -2.42 -6.94
N TYR A 24 12.59 -1.59 -6.18
CA TYR A 24 12.27 -1.37 -4.78
C TYR A 24 11.06 -0.44 -4.64
N PRO A 25 10.02 -0.84 -3.88
CA PRO A 25 8.90 0.05 -3.60
C PRO A 25 9.34 1.26 -2.80
N ASP A 26 8.83 2.44 -3.15
CA ASP A 26 9.08 3.68 -2.42
C ASP A 26 7.85 4.12 -1.59
N ALA A 27 7.97 5.26 -0.91
CA ALA A 27 6.88 5.83 -0.12
C ALA A 27 5.60 6.10 -0.93
N VAL A 28 5.68 6.34 -2.24
CA VAL A 28 4.49 6.52 -3.08
C VAL A 28 3.88 5.16 -3.43
N SER A 29 4.70 4.16 -3.75
CA SER A 29 4.25 2.77 -3.98
C SER A 29 3.51 2.20 -2.77
N TYR A 30 4.07 2.38 -1.57
CA TYR A 30 3.43 1.93 -0.33
C TYR A 30 2.12 2.65 -0.07
N LEU A 31 2.06 3.98 -0.27
CA LEU A 31 0.82 4.72 -0.10
C LEU A 31 -0.27 4.25 -1.07
N ALA A 32 0.07 3.97 -2.33
CA ALA A 32 -0.88 3.48 -3.32
C ALA A 32 -1.46 2.11 -2.93
N ALA A 33 -0.60 1.18 -2.48
CA ALA A 33 -1.01 -0.14 -2.01
C ALA A 33 -1.81 -0.09 -0.69
N LEU A 34 -1.48 0.82 0.24
CA LEU A 34 -2.30 1.02 1.45
C LEU A 34 -3.69 1.56 1.12
N CYS A 35 -3.80 2.50 0.18
CA CYS A 35 -5.09 3.02 -0.27
C CYS A 35 -5.94 1.93 -0.94
N SER A 36 -5.31 1.03 -1.70
CA SER A 36 -6.04 -0.08 -2.30
C SER A 36 -6.51 -1.09 -1.26
N CYS A 37 -5.68 -1.41 -0.26
CA CYS A 37 -6.09 -2.22 0.90
C CYS A 37 -7.26 -1.59 1.66
N ASN A 38 -7.21 -0.27 1.91
CA ASN A 38 -8.28 0.50 2.54
C ASN A 38 -9.60 0.37 1.78
N HIS A 39 -9.59 0.65 0.48
CA HIS A 39 -10.80 0.55 -0.33
C HIS A 39 -11.31 -0.89 -0.50
N ALA A 40 -10.44 -1.90 -0.41
CA ALA A 40 -10.82 -3.31 -0.51
C ALA A 40 -11.23 -3.95 0.82
N GLY A 41 -11.08 -3.23 1.96
CA GLY A 41 -11.30 -3.78 3.29
C GLY A 41 -10.27 -4.84 3.70
N LEU A 42 -9.09 -4.85 3.06
CA LEU A 42 -8.01 -5.81 3.31
C LEU A 42 -7.14 -5.33 4.47
N VAL A 43 -7.70 -5.37 5.68
CA VAL A 43 -7.06 -4.83 6.90
C VAL A 43 -5.74 -5.51 7.21
N GLU A 44 -5.72 -6.85 7.20
CA GLU A 44 -4.52 -7.62 7.55
C GLU A 44 -3.38 -7.36 6.55
N ASP A 45 -3.68 -7.31 5.25
CA ASP A 45 -2.70 -7.00 4.21
C ASP A 45 -2.17 -5.57 4.32
N GLY A 46 -3.05 -4.59 4.55
CA GLY A 46 -2.62 -3.19 4.70
C GLY A 46 -1.72 -2.98 5.92
N VAL A 47 -2.02 -3.62 7.06
CA VAL A 47 -1.16 -3.56 8.25
C VAL A 47 0.18 -4.26 8.00
N ARG A 48 0.18 -5.42 7.35
CA ARG A 48 1.41 -6.14 6.98
C ARG A 48 2.28 -5.29 6.05
N LEU A 49 1.67 -4.65 5.05
CA LEU A 49 2.35 -3.78 4.11
C LEU A 49 2.96 -2.56 4.82
N PHE A 50 2.21 -1.91 5.70
CA PHE A 50 2.71 -0.79 6.50
C PHE A 50 3.93 -1.19 7.36
N ASN A 51 3.88 -2.34 8.02
CA ASN A 51 4.99 -2.83 8.84
C ASN A 51 6.23 -3.20 8.01
N SER A 52 6.06 -3.62 6.76
CA SER A 52 7.15 -3.93 5.83
C SER A 52 7.96 -2.69 5.42
N MET A 53 7.40 -1.48 5.51
CA MET A 53 8.06 -0.24 5.08
C MET A 53 9.45 -0.04 5.73
N MET A 54 9.55 -0.26 7.04
CA MET A 54 10.83 -0.13 7.76
C MET A 54 11.84 -1.19 7.33
N GLY A 55 11.38 -2.37 6.90
CA GLY A 55 12.26 -3.41 6.35
C GLY A 55 12.84 -3.04 4.99
N HIS A 56 12.20 -2.13 4.24
CA HIS A 56 12.65 -1.63 2.94
C HIS A 56 13.29 -0.24 3.01
N ASP A 57 13.69 0.22 4.21
CA ASP A 57 14.25 1.56 4.46
C ASP A 57 13.32 2.72 4.04
N VAL A 58 12.01 2.45 3.93
CA VAL A 58 11.01 3.46 3.60
C VAL A 58 10.39 4.00 4.89
N ALA A 59 10.68 5.26 5.21
CA ALA A 59 10.09 5.91 6.38
C ALA A 59 8.59 6.22 6.15
N PRO A 60 7.67 5.74 7.00
CA PRO A 60 6.27 6.14 6.94
C PRO A 60 6.11 7.64 7.18
N ASN A 61 5.19 8.27 6.46
CA ASN A 61 4.85 9.68 6.63
C ASN A 61 3.37 9.86 7.03
N VAL A 62 2.96 11.09 7.32
CA VAL A 62 1.59 11.42 7.77
C VAL A 62 0.48 10.84 6.88
N LYS A 63 0.71 10.72 5.56
CA LYS A 63 -0.28 10.14 4.65
C LYS A 63 -0.45 8.64 4.89
N HIS A 64 0.65 7.91 5.08
CA HIS A 64 0.61 6.48 5.38
C HIS A 64 -0.11 6.20 6.69
N TYR A 65 0.20 6.98 7.74
CA TYR A 65 -0.48 6.88 9.03
C TYR A 65 -1.98 7.15 8.89
N GLY A 66 -2.38 8.19 8.15
CA GLY A 66 -3.78 8.50 7.88
C GLY A 66 -4.50 7.31 7.24
N THR A 67 -3.93 6.75 6.17
CA THR A 67 -4.54 5.60 5.48
C THR A 67 -4.66 4.35 6.35
N VAL A 68 -3.69 4.07 7.22
CA VAL A 68 -3.78 2.92 8.14
C VAL A 68 -4.81 3.14 9.24
N VAL A 69 -4.94 4.37 9.75
CA VAL A 69 -6.00 4.70 10.71
C VAL A 69 -7.37 4.55 10.07
N ASP A 70 -7.55 5.07 8.85
CA ASP A 70 -8.79 4.94 8.09
C ASP A 70 -9.12 3.47 7.79
N LEU A 71 -8.11 2.63 7.52
CA LEU A 71 -8.26 1.20 7.29
C LEU A 71 -8.73 0.43 8.54
N LEU A 72 -8.40 0.90 9.74
CA LEU A 72 -8.71 0.23 11.01
C LEU A 72 -10.03 0.71 11.64
N GLY A 73 -10.63 1.79 11.14
CA GLY A 73 -11.82 2.43 11.69
C GLY A 73 -13.10 2.07 10.95
#